data_AF-A0A8J4PP85-F1
#
_entry.id   AF-A0A8J4PP85-F1
#
_cell.length_a   1.000
_cell.length_b   1.000
_cell.length_c   1.000
_cell.angle_alpha   90.00
_cell.angle_beta   90.00
_cell.angle_gamma   90.00
#
_symmetry.space_group_name_H-M   'P 1'
#
loop_
_entity.id
_entity.type
_entity.pdbx_description
1 polymer ?
#
loop_
_entity_poly.entity_id
_entity_poly.type
_entity_poly.pdbx_seq_one_letter_code
_entity_poly.pdbx_strand_id
1 'polypeptide(L)'
;MVKLLTLISLTVVLLSFYNSVHCRRLDSTNPVYYWGFRSPADFNKIFSQANNEGFIVWNGTNTKINIGQPIDQNITTQILGTNVPTNTSYFNHVDLLNFFGNSSYATMVAHFNCKDSDQTCQEFRFNESMPDFCLMFGSVDGYDQVSIDTHDKTLGYQTPSVSWTDIKNGSFSNLTQQCHPIEKSETSVGTTTLGCFDKTCDNPNFIILRPNDTLSYLKICFNSFSESEVIFYSFARCDLLGGIVTRRPLFAAFTVLGSVFLDIDGDGIFDPSKDVPIPGILVYLTTSSGGPVRDSTGVIPPVETDSDGDFALENIPRGAYRIRFDIDNTAYSATGKSNDITTEGTSKVNPNFSTDILILANSGRGIRDSTEEDNVNTEKVLPNINAGLVLI
;
A
#
# COMPACT_ATOMS: atom_id res chain seq x y z
N MET A 1 10.86 -42.68 2.89
CA MET A 1 10.59 -42.99 1.47
C MET A 1 9.30 -42.29 1.07
N VAL A 2 9.38 -41.08 0.48
CA VAL A 2 8.42 -40.43 -0.46
C VAL A 2 9.19 -39.20 -0.96
N LYS A 3 9.87 -39.25 -2.12
CA LYS A 3 9.44 -38.90 -3.49
C LYS A 3 9.06 -37.41 -3.68
N LEU A 4 10.02 -36.71 -4.28
CA LEU A 4 9.93 -35.52 -5.11
C LEU A 4 8.70 -35.52 -6.04
N LEU A 5 7.98 -34.41 -6.12
CA LEU A 5 7.46 -33.93 -7.41
C LEU A 5 7.54 -32.40 -7.46
N THR A 6 8.28 -31.96 -8.47
CA THR A 6 8.66 -30.60 -8.84
C THR A 6 7.50 -29.88 -9.55
N LEU A 7 7.29 -28.59 -9.26
CA LEU A 7 6.85 -27.61 -10.25
C LEU A 7 7.33 -26.21 -9.85
N ILE A 8 7.79 -25.49 -10.85
CA ILE A 8 8.73 -24.36 -10.83
C ILE A 8 7.97 -23.04 -10.75
N SER A 9 8.39 -22.14 -9.86
CA SER A 9 8.63 -20.70 -10.08
C SER A 9 8.31 -19.84 -8.85
N LEU A 10 9.35 -19.21 -8.30
CA LEU A 10 9.31 -18.00 -7.45
C LEU A 10 8.65 -18.06 -6.05
N THR A 11 8.89 -19.14 -5.31
CA THR A 11 8.69 -19.15 -3.84
C THR A 11 10.05 -19.06 -3.15
N VAL A 12 10.59 -17.85 -3.03
CA VAL A 12 11.76 -17.51 -2.20
C VAL A 12 11.44 -16.14 -1.62
N VAL A 13 11.34 -15.86 -0.32
CA VAL A 13 11.59 -16.58 0.93
C VAL A 13 10.86 -15.70 1.95
N LEU A 14 9.78 -16.16 2.59
CA LEU A 14 9.07 -15.35 3.59
C LEU A 14 8.44 -16.16 4.74
N LEU A 15 8.58 -17.49 4.77
CA LEU A 15 7.88 -18.32 5.79
C LEU A 15 8.77 -19.37 6.46
N SER A 16 10.07 -19.11 6.59
CA SER A 16 10.93 -19.86 7.51
C SER A 16 11.96 -18.98 8.23
N PHE A 17 11.59 -17.75 8.59
CA PHE A 17 12.43 -16.79 9.31
C PHE A 17 12.21 -16.81 10.84
N TYR A 18 12.21 -17.99 11.44
CA TYR A 18 12.37 -18.11 12.90
C TYR A 18 13.60 -18.91 13.32
N ASN A 19 14.47 -19.31 12.38
CA ASN A 19 15.78 -19.87 12.70
C ASN A 19 16.86 -19.23 11.84
N SER A 20 17.60 -18.31 12.48
CA SER A 20 18.97 -17.87 12.20
C SER A 20 19.26 -17.11 10.89
N VAL A 21 19.07 -15.79 10.91
CA VAL A 21 19.90 -14.88 10.10
C VAL A 21 21.29 -14.83 10.75
N HIS A 22 22.26 -15.59 10.22
CA HIS A 22 23.65 -15.46 10.63
C HIS A 22 24.38 -14.51 9.70
N CYS A 23 24.95 -13.43 10.26
CA CYS A 23 25.85 -12.52 9.56
C CYS A 23 26.95 -13.30 8.83
N ARG A 24 27.01 -13.19 7.50
CA ARG A 24 28.12 -13.72 6.70
C ARG A 24 28.52 -12.74 5.62
N ARG A 25 29.83 -12.51 5.52
CA ARG A 25 30.49 -11.65 4.54
C ARG A 25 30.24 -12.17 3.12
N LEU A 26 29.62 -11.34 2.28
CA LEU A 26 29.46 -11.59 0.84
C LEU A 26 30.55 -10.80 0.10
N ASP A 27 31.65 -11.47 -0.26
CA ASP A 27 32.57 -10.93 -1.26
C ASP A 27 31.93 -11.11 -2.63
N SER A 28 31.71 -10.02 -3.38
CA SER A 28 31.51 -10.10 -4.82
C SER A 28 32.10 -8.89 -5.53
N THR A 29 32.85 -9.18 -6.58
CA THR A 29 33.57 -8.24 -7.44
C THR A 29 32.61 -7.52 -8.40
N ASN A 30 32.87 -6.22 -8.59
CA ASN A 30 32.09 -5.18 -9.29
C ASN A 30 31.41 -5.59 -10.63
N PRO A 31 30.16 -5.13 -10.86
CA PRO A 31 29.97 -4.00 -11.78
C PRO A 31 28.92 -2.95 -11.32
N VAL A 32 29.01 -1.73 -11.87
CA VAL A 32 28.04 -0.64 -11.69
C VAL A 32 26.70 -1.02 -12.36
N TYR A 33 25.62 -1.07 -11.60
CA TYR A 33 24.28 -1.33 -12.11
C TYR A 33 23.46 -0.04 -12.21
N TYR A 34 22.68 0.07 -13.27
CA TYR A 34 21.66 1.11 -13.43
C TYR A 34 20.31 0.56 -12.98
N TRP A 35 19.67 1.24 -12.02
CA TRP A 35 18.36 0.87 -11.50
C TRP A 35 17.38 2.02 -11.73
N GLY A 36 16.09 1.70 -11.94
CA GLY A 36 15.03 2.71 -12.10
C GLY A 36 13.96 2.47 -11.05
N PHE A 37 13.45 3.54 -10.44
CA PHE A 37 12.34 3.48 -9.50
C PHE A 37 11.00 3.33 -10.25
N ARG A 38 10.02 2.68 -9.61
CA ARG A 38 8.60 3.06 -9.72
C ARG A 38 8.25 3.93 -8.49
N SER A 39 7.06 4.51 -8.41
CA SER A 39 6.61 5.15 -7.17
C SER A 39 5.59 4.23 -6.51
N PRO A 40 5.83 3.69 -5.30
CA PRO A 40 6.97 3.90 -4.37
C PRO A 40 8.29 3.26 -4.85
N ALA A 41 9.41 3.71 -4.29
CA ALA A 41 10.76 3.31 -4.68
C ALA A 41 10.99 1.77 -4.74
N ASP A 42 11.40 1.27 -5.91
CA ASP A 42 11.83 -0.12 -6.11
C ASP A 42 13.31 -0.33 -5.72
N PHE A 43 13.51 -1.02 -4.60
CA PHE A 43 14.82 -1.34 -4.03
C PHE A 43 15.27 -2.78 -4.25
N ASN A 44 14.54 -3.60 -5.01
CA ASN A 44 14.75 -5.06 -5.15
C ASN A 44 16.13 -5.51 -5.64
N LYS A 45 16.94 -4.53 -6.00
CA LYS A 45 18.24 -4.65 -6.63
C LYS A 45 19.36 -4.02 -5.80
N ILE A 46 19.02 -3.44 -4.65
CA ILE A 46 19.97 -2.97 -3.65
C ILE A 46 20.39 -4.16 -2.78
N PHE A 47 21.68 -4.42 -2.76
CA PHE A 47 22.33 -5.34 -1.83
C PHE A 47 23.55 -4.63 -1.27
N SER A 48 23.90 -4.92 -0.01
CA SER A 48 25.09 -4.47 0.73
C SER A 48 26.19 -3.88 -0.17
N GLN A 49 26.39 -2.56 -0.09
CA GLN A 49 27.27 -1.83 -1.00
C GLN A 49 28.65 -1.64 -0.37
N ALA A 50 29.61 -2.49 -0.73
CA ALA A 50 31.00 -2.26 -0.39
C ALA A 50 31.60 -1.18 -1.30
N ASN A 51 31.74 0.06 -0.79
CA ASN A 51 32.52 1.15 -1.40
C ASN A 51 32.19 1.53 -2.86
N ASN A 52 30.99 1.20 -3.36
CA ASN A 52 30.60 1.49 -4.74
C ASN A 52 29.36 2.39 -4.77
N GLU A 53 29.39 3.40 -5.63
CA GLU A 53 28.24 4.27 -5.92
C GLU A 53 27.21 3.51 -6.76
N GLY A 54 25.98 3.44 -6.27
CA GLY A 54 24.83 2.96 -7.04
C GLY A 54 23.99 4.13 -7.55
N PHE A 55 23.62 4.14 -8.83
CA PHE A 55 22.72 5.16 -9.38
C PHE A 55 21.30 4.62 -9.56
N ILE A 56 20.32 5.36 -9.06
CA ILE A 56 18.89 5.06 -9.29
C ILE A 56 18.17 6.26 -9.87
N VAL A 57 17.31 6.05 -10.87
CA VAL A 57 16.50 7.12 -11.49
C VAL A 57 15.11 7.19 -10.87
N TRP A 58 14.71 8.37 -10.36
CA TRP A 58 13.35 8.59 -9.85
C TRP A 58 12.32 8.54 -10.98
N ASN A 59 11.26 7.74 -10.79
CA ASN A 59 10.32 7.48 -11.88
C ASN A 59 9.65 8.77 -12.37
N GLY A 60 9.65 8.97 -13.69
CA GLY A 60 9.06 10.16 -14.31
C GLY A 60 9.86 11.45 -14.09
N THR A 61 11.11 11.37 -13.61
CA THR A 61 12.05 12.50 -13.58
C THR A 61 13.42 12.09 -14.10
N ASN A 62 14.30 13.09 -14.24
CA ASN A 62 15.72 12.88 -14.50
C ASN A 62 16.55 12.84 -13.20
N THR A 63 15.88 12.78 -12.03
CA THR A 63 16.58 12.71 -10.74
C THR A 63 17.35 11.41 -10.68
N LYS A 64 18.66 11.49 -10.44
CA LYS A 64 19.52 10.36 -10.11
C LYS A 64 19.85 10.43 -8.62
N ILE A 65 19.65 9.33 -7.93
CA ILE A 65 20.06 9.13 -6.55
C ILE A 65 21.34 8.29 -6.58
N ASN A 66 22.43 8.87 -6.10
CA ASN A 66 23.65 8.16 -5.78
C ASN A 66 23.54 7.63 -4.35
N ILE A 67 23.65 6.31 -4.21
CA ILE A 67 23.57 5.58 -2.95
C ILE A 67 24.99 5.16 -2.58
N GLY A 68 25.39 5.43 -1.34
CA GLY A 68 26.72 5.07 -0.83
C GLY A 68 26.80 5.16 0.69
N GLN A 69 27.95 4.83 1.26
CA GLN A 69 28.20 4.92 2.71
C GLN A 69 29.14 6.09 3.05
N PRO A 70 29.11 6.63 4.28
CA PRO A 70 30.07 7.65 4.68
C PRO A 70 31.52 7.17 4.53
N ILE A 71 32.41 8.08 4.12
CA ILE A 71 33.81 7.76 3.82
C ILE A 71 34.58 7.34 5.09
N ASP A 72 34.17 7.87 6.23
CA ASP A 72 34.75 7.64 7.55
C ASP A 72 34.19 6.42 8.28
N GLN A 73 33.21 5.72 7.68
CA GLN A 73 32.60 4.55 8.28
C GLN A 73 33.46 3.30 8.07
N ASN A 74 33.84 2.63 9.16
CA ASN A 74 34.72 1.46 9.14
C ASN A 74 34.00 0.13 8.89
N ILE A 75 32.68 0.08 9.11
CA ILE A 75 31.85 -1.12 8.97
C ILE A 75 30.95 -0.95 7.76
N THR A 76 30.82 -1.96 6.90
CA THR A 76 29.91 -1.89 5.75
C THR A 76 28.46 -1.94 6.21
N THR A 77 27.65 -0.99 5.74
CA THR A 77 26.20 -0.98 5.98
C THR A 77 25.56 -2.19 5.30
N GLN A 78 24.89 -3.04 6.08
CA GLN A 78 24.18 -4.21 5.56
C GLN A 78 22.75 -3.82 5.19
N ILE A 79 22.49 -3.72 3.89
CA ILE A 79 21.16 -3.41 3.35
C ILE A 79 20.71 -4.45 2.33
N LEU A 80 19.40 -4.69 2.29
CA LEU A 80 18.73 -5.59 1.36
C LEU A 80 17.44 -4.96 0.84
N GLY A 81 17.28 -4.93 -0.47
CA GLY A 81 15.98 -4.70 -1.10
C GLY A 81 14.99 -5.81 -0.79
N THR A 82 13.81 -5.47 -0.30
CA THR A 82 12.77 -6.43 0.04
C THR A 82 11.41 -6.03 -0.52
N ASN A 83 10.59 -7.04 -0.85
CA ASN A 83 9.19 -6.91 -1.24
C ASN A 83 8.32 -7.59 -0.19
N VAL A 84 7.56 -6.80 0.56
CA VAL A 84 6.62 -7.32 1.56
C VAL A 84 5.21 -7.37 0.96
N PRO A 85 4.53 -8.53 0.93
CA PRO A 85 3.15 -8.62 0.46
C PRO A 85 2.22 -7.69 1.25
N THR A 86 1.46 -6.86 0.55
CA THR A 86 0.48 -5.96 1.15
C THR A 86 -0.92 -6.59 1.19
N ASN A 87 -1.84 -5.93 1.88
CA ASN A 87 -3.22 -6.40 2.06
C ASN A 87 -3.30 -7.79 2.70
N THR A 88 -2.38 -8.07 3.63
CA THR A 88 -2.33 -9.31 4.41
C THR A 88 -2.76 -9.05 5.85
N SER A 89 -2.95 -10.09 6.66
CA SER A 89 -3.21 -9.94 8.10
C SER A 89 -2.10 -9.22 8.87
N TYR A 90 -0.89 -9.13 8.29
CA TYR A 90 0.29 -8.51 8.90
C TYR A 90 0.67 -7.16 8.26
N PHE A 91 0.08 -6.81 7.11
CA PHE A 91 0.34 -5.57 6.39
C PHE A 91 -0.93 -5.07 5.71
N ASN A 92 -1.75 -4.30 6.41
CA ASN A 92 -3.05 -3.81 5.92
C ASN A 92 -3.41 -2.38 6.37
N HIS A 93 -2.50 -1.66 7.00
CA HIS A 93 -2.77 -0.29 7.44
C HIS A 93 -3.02 0.63 6.25
N VAL A 94 -4.17 1.32 6.24
CA VAL A 94 -4.65 2.12 5.08
C VAL A 94 -3.63 3.19 4.66
N ASP A 95 -3.07 3.95 5.60
CA ASP A 95 -2.07 4.98 5.26
C ASP A 95 -0.78 4.39 4.69
N LEU A 96 -0.38 3.21 5.17
CA LEU A 96 0.81 2.51 4.70
C LEU A 96 0.56 1.94 3.29
N LEU A 97 -0.61 1.34 3.08
CA LEU A 97 -1.10 0.93 1.77
C LEU A 97 -1.07 2.12 0.79
N ASN A 98 -1.58 3.29 1.18
CA ASN A 98 -1.53 4.48 0.35
C ASN A 98 -0.10 4.93 0.02
N PHE A 99 0.81 4.92 1.00
CA PHE A 99 2.24 5.20 0.78
C PHE A 99 2.82 4.35 -0.35
N PHE A 100 2.49 3.06 -0.37
CA PHE A 100 3.00 2.15 -1.40
C PHE A 100 2.17 2.15 -2.70
N GLY A 101 1.38 3.20 -2.97
CA GLY A 101 0.50 3.31 -4.14
C GLY A 101 -0.55 2.18 -4.18
N ASN A 102 -0.78 1.59 -3.01
CA ASN A 102 -1.31 0.26 -2.75
C ASN A 102 -1.04 -0.85 -3.79
N SER A 103 0.21 -0.93 -4.19
CA SER A 103 0.77 -2.08 -4.89
C SER A 103 0.60 -3.37 -4.08
N SER A 104 0.54 -4.53 -4.75
CA SER A 104 0.47 -5.84 -4.09
C SER A 104 1.70 -6.18 -3.23
N TYR A 105 2.78 -5.43 -3.41
CA TYR A 105 4.00 -5.51 -2.62
C TYR A 105 4.44 -4.11 -2.21
N ALA A 106 4.91 -3.98 -0.98
CA ALA A 106 5.59 -2.82 -0.47
C ALA A 106 7.10 -3.05 -0.61
N THR A 107 7.72 -2.30 -1.52
CA THR A 107 9.16 -2.40 -1.75
C THR A 107 9.91 -1.46 -0.82
N MET A 108 10.87 -2.00 -0.08
CA MET A 108 11.58 -1.30 0.99
C MET A 108 13.06 -1.70 0.99
N VAL A 109 13.87 -0.89 1.66
CA VAL A 109 15.20 -1.30 2.11
C VAL A 109 15.07 -1.84 3.53
N ALA A 110 15.59 -3.04 3.75
CA ALA A 110 15.86 -3.60 5.06
C ALA A 110 17.31 -3.26 5.45
N HIS A 111 17.51 -2.54 6.55
CA HIS A 111 18.83 -2.16 7.05
C HIS A 111 19.08 -2.89 8.37
N PHE A 112 20.12 -3.72 8.40
CA PHE A 112 20.48 -4.55 9.53
C PHE A 112 21.57 -3.91 10.39
N ASN A 113 21.43 -4.01 11.71
CA ASN A 113 22.47 -3.69 12.67
C ASN A 113 22.38 -4.65 13.86
N CYS A 114 23.53 -5.06 14.39
CA CYS A 114 23.59 -6.04 15.47
C CYS A 114 23.98 -5.34 16.77
N LYS A 115 23.49 -5.88 17.88
CA LYS A 115 24.05 -5.60 19.21
C LYS A 115 25.57 -5.63 19.21
N ASP A 116 26.17 -4.64 19.86
CA ASP A 116 27.63 -4.44 19.99
C ASP A 116 28.37 -4.08 18.68
N SER A 117 27.65 -3.89 17.57
CA SER A 117 28.24 -3.29 16.36
C SER A 117 28.20 -1.76 16.43
N ASP A 118 29.17 -1.10 15.79
CA ASP A 118 29.09 0.35 15.64
C ASP A 118 27.88 0.71 14.76
N GLN A 119 27.37 1.93 14.95
CA GLN A 119 26.33 2.50 14.09
C GLN A 119 26.74 2.41 12.61
N THR A 120 25.78 2.05 11.76
CA THR A 120 25.97 2.00 10.31
C THR A 120 25.04 2.98 9.62
N CYS A 121 25.53 3.67 8.60
CA CYS A 121 24.87 4.76 7.92
C CYS A 121 24.79 4.50 6.41
N GLN A 122 23.69 4.94 5.83
CA GLN A 122 23.45 4.93 4.39
C GLN A 122 23.18 6.35 3.90
N GLU A 123 23.91 6.78 2.88
CA GLU A 123 23.73 8.07 2.22
C GLU A 123 22.98 7.91 0.90
N PHE A 124 22.13 8.90 0.62
CA PHE A 124 21.37 9.10 -0.61
C PHE A 124 21.63 10.53 -1.08
N ARG A 125 22.27 10.67 -2.22
CA ARG A 125 22.67 11.94 -2.83
C ARG A 125 21.85 12.16 -4.09
N PHE A 126 20.98 13.16 -4.07
CA PHE A 126 20.11 13.49 -5.19
C PHE A 126 20.82 14.52 -6.08
N ASN A 127 20.79 14.32 -7.39
CA ASN A 127 21.39 15.26 -8.35
C ASN A 127 20.56 16.55 -8.54
N GLU A 128 19.34 16.61 -8.00
CA GLU A 128 18.46 17.76 -7.96
C GLU A 128 17.71 17.81 -6.63
N SER A 129 17.18 18.99 -6.27
CA SER A 129 16.40 19.19 -5.04
C SER A 129 15.04 18.52 -5.13
N MET A 130 14.62 17.89 -4.04
CA MET A 130 13.37 17.11 -3.95
C MET A 130 12.31 17.82 -3.09
N PRO A 131 11.31 18.52 -3.68
CA PRO A 131 10.30 19.29 -2.94
C PRO A 131 9.14 18.46 -2.37
N ASP A 132 8.84 17.30 -2.98
CA ASP A 132 7.69 16.46 -2.64
C ASP A 132 8.13 15.08 -2.12
N PHE A 133 9.13 15.04 -1.24
CA PHE A 133 9.74 13.80 -0.76
C PHE A 133 9.08 13.31 0.52
N CYS A 134 8.62 12.06 0.56
CA CYS A 134 8.13 11.42 1.78
C CYS A 134 8.96 10.18 2.11
N LEU A 135 9.28 10.03 3.39
CA LEU A 135 10.12 8.97 3.94
C LEU A 135 9.31 8.15 4.94
N MET A 136 9.18 6.86 4.69
CA MET A 136 8.59 5.90 5.62
C MET A 136 9.72 5.16 6.35
N PHE A 137 9.61 5.07 7.67
CA PHE A 137 10.34 4.10 8.49
C PHE A 137 9.37 3.09 9.09
N GLY A 138 9.85 1.88 9.34
CA GLY A 138 9.12 0.88 10.09
C GLY A 138 10.02 -0.09 10.84
N SER A 139 9.42 -0.81 11.78
CA SER A 139 10.11 -1.73 12.68
C SER A 139 11.19 -1.04 13.52
N VAL A 140 10.88 0.13 14.10
CA VAL A 140 11.78 0.84 15.03
C VAL A 140 11.25 0.64 16.44
N ASP A 141 11.90 -0.20 17.23
CA ASP A 141 11.45 -0.53 18.58
C ASP A 141 12.33 0.07 19.70
N GLY A 142 12.11 -0.36 20.94
CA GLY A 142 12.75 0.20 22.13
C GLY A 142 14.26 -0.04 22.24
N TYR A 143 14.80 -0.90 21.39
CA TYR A 143 16.24 -1.15 21.30
C TYR A 143 16.87 -0.50 20.07
N ASP A 144 16.08 0.15 19.23
CA ASP A 144 16.53 0.80 18.01
C ASP A 144 16.73 2.30 18.19
N GLN A 145 17.82 2.80 17.60
CA GLN A 145 18.05 4.22 17.43
C GLN A 145 18.36 4.52 15.97
N VAL A 146 17.51 5.33 15.35
CA VAL A 146 17.71 5.82 13.98
C VAL A 146 17.99 7.32 14.03
N SER A 147 18.99 7.79 13.30
CA SER A 147 19.22 9.22 13.08
C SER A 147 19.12 9.58 11.60
N ILE A 148 18.53 10.74 11.35
CA ILE A 148 18.25 11.29 10.04
C ILE A 148 18.93 12.65 9.96
N ASP A 149 19.85 12.77 9.01
CA ASP A 149 20.54 14.00 8.69
C ASP A 149 20.31 14.32 7.22
N THR A 150 19.85 15.54 6.97
CA THR A 150 19.52 16.01 5.62
C THR A 150 20.06 17.39 5.42
N HIS A 151 20.30 17.77 4.17
CA HIS A 151 20.56 19.15 3.80
C HIS A 151 20.33 19.31 2.30
N ASP A 152 20.24 20.56 1.85
CA ASP A 152 20.22 20.89 0.43
C ASP A 152 21.51 21.63 0.06
N LYS A 153 22.17 21.22 -1.02
CA LYS A 153 23.40 21.83 -1.53
C LYS A 153 23.23 22.50 -2.89
N THR A 154 22.08 22.36 -3.57
CA THR A 154 21.91 22.86 -4.93
C THR A 154 21.95 24.39 -5.02
N LEU A 155 21.70 25.09 -3.91
CA LEU A 155 21.75 26.56 -3.82
C LEU A 155 23.13 27.12 -3.42
N GLY A 156 24.18 26.29 -3.34
CA GLY A 156 25.57 26.75 -3.11
C GLY A 156 25.92 27.12 -1.66
N TYR A 157 25.00 26.92 -0.71
CA TYR A 157 25.23 27.08 0.74
C TYR A 157 24.70 25.83 1.46
N GLN A 158 25.43 25.30 2.45
CA GLN A 158 24.87 24.25 3.31
C GLN A 158 23.83 24.88 4.23
N THR A 159 22.56 24.51 4.06
CA THR A 159 21.51 24.82 5.02
C THR A 159 21.64 23.92 6.25
N PRO A 160 21.18 24.37 7.44
CA PRO A 160 21.00 23.50 8.60
C PRO A 160 20.12 22.30 8.25
N SER A 161 20.20 21.23 9.04
CA SER A 161 19.39 20.04 8.79
C SER A 161 17.90 20.35 8.69
N VAL A 162 17.24 19.75 7.69
CA VAL A 162 15.83 19.99 7.42
C VAL A 162 14.99 19.34 8.52
N SER A 163 14.06 20.10 9.11
CA SER A 163 13.09 19.56 10.08
C SER A 163 12.02 18.75 9.37
N TRP A 164 11.42 17.81 10.09
CA TRP A 164 10.47 16.86 9.53
C TRP A 164 9.08 17.03 10.14
N THR A 165 8.05 16.99 9.31
CA THR A 165 6.65 16.89 9.73
C THR A 165 6.20 15.44 9.77
N ASP A 166 5.49 15.07 10.84
CA ASP A 166 4.89 13.76 10.98
C ASP A 166 3.59 13.73 10.18
N ILE A 167 3.57 12.93 9.12
CA ILE A 167 2.41 12.77 8.25
C ILE A 167 1.46 11.75 8.85
N LYS A 168 1.99 10.57 9.19
CA LYS A 168 1.25 9.44 9.77
C LYS A 168 2.15 8.56 10.61
N ASN A 169 1.57 7.87 11.59
CA ASN A 169 2.21 6.79 12.33
C ASN A 169 1.19 5.68 12.59
N GLY A 170 1.66 4.50 12.95
CA GLY A 170 0.79 3.37 13.30
C GLY A 170 1.56 2.05 13.34
N SER A 171 0.84 0.95 13.15
CA SER A 171 1.42 -0.38 12.97
C SER A 171 1.08 -0.94 11.58
N PHE A 172 1.88 -1.87 11.08
CA PHE A 172 1.72 -2.42 9.72
C PHE A 172 0.35 -3.06 9.53
N SER A 173 -0.20 -3.67 10.58
CA SER A 173 -1.55 -4.23 10.61
C SER A 173 -2.44 -3.53 11.63
N ASN A 174 -3.69 -3.26 11.22
CA ASN A 174 -4.78 -2.83 12.08
C ASN A 174 -5.56 -4.00 12.71
N LEU A 175 -5.21 -5.24 12.35
CA LEU A 175 -5.90 -6.45 12.82
C LEU A 175 -5.21 -7.13 14.01
N THR A 176 -3.94 -6.80 14.25
CA THR A 176 -3.13 -7.33 15.35
C THR A 176 -2.91 -6.27 16.42
N GLN A 177 -2.35 -6.66 17.57
CA GLN A 177 -1.99 -5.73 18.64
C GLN A 177 -1.17 -4.56 18.06
N GLN A 178 -1.59 -3.33 18.36
CA GLN A 178 -0.85 -2.15 17.94
C GLN A 178 0.40 -2.02 18.80
N CYS A 179 1.53 -1.80 18.13
CA CYS A 179 2.78 -1.49 18.79
C CYS A 179 2.86 -0.01 19.13
N HIS A 180 3.69 0.33 20.11
CA HIS A 180 3.92 1.72 20.45
C HIS A 180 4.41 2.51 19.21
N PRO A 181 3.86 3.73 18.98
CA PRO A 181 4.28 4.56 17.87
C PRO A 181 5.77 4.88 17.93
N ILE A 182 6.39 5.03 16.76
CA ILE A 182 7.76 5.52 16.67
C ILE A 182 7.76 6.98 17.15
N GLU A 183 8.61 7.26 18.13
CA GLU A 183 8.79 8.60 18.67
C GLU A 183 9.89 9.33 17.93
N LYS A 184 9.59 10.58 17.56
CA LYS A 184 10.54 11.47 16.88
C LYS A 184 11.00 12.55 17.85
N SER A 185 12.31 12.74 17.93
CA SER A 185 12.94 13.84 18.66
C SER A 185 13.91 14.60 17.76
N GLU A 186 14.10 15.89 18.04
CA GLU A 186 15.03 16.75 17.31
C GLU A 186 16.15 17.18 18.25
N THR A 187 17.39 17.05 17.79
CA THR A 187 18.58 17.50 18.53
C THR A 187 18.82 18.99 18.31
N SER A 188 19.57 19.62 19.21
CA SER A 188 19.95 21.04 19.09
C SER A 188 20.80 21.38 17.85
N VAL A 189 21.36 20.35 17.19
CA VAL A 189 22.13 20.45 15.95
C VAL A 189 21.29 20.17 14.69
N GLY A 190 19.99 19.97 14.84
CA GLY A 190 19.05 19.77 13.73
C GLY A 190 18.91 18.32 13.24
N THR A 191 19.67 17.38 13.80
CA THR A 191 19.50 15.95 13.50
C THR A 191 18.19 15.45 14.11
N THR A 192 17.39 14.76 13.30
CA THR A 192 16.17 14.10 13.75
C THR A 192 16.48 12.67 14.17
N THR A 193 16.01 12.25 15.32
CA THR A 193 16.18 10.89 15.84
C THR A 193 14.85 10.19 16.01
N LEU A 194 14.80 8.91 15.66
CA LEU A 194 13.66 8.03 15.87
C LEU A 194 14.04 6.92 16.86
N GLY A 195 13.09 6.57 17.70
CA GLY A 195 13.19 5.44 18.62
C GLY A 195 11.81 5.06 19.17
N CYS A 196 11.76 4.10 20.08
CA CYS A 196 10.57 3.75 20.83
C CYS A 196 10.94 3.55 22.30
N PHE A 197 9.96 3.58 23.22
CA PHE A 197 10.21 3.36 24.66
C PHE A 197 9.76 1.98 25.16
N ASP A 198 9.14 1.16 24.32
CA ASP A 198 8.63 -0.16 24.71
C ASP A 198 9.33 -1.29 23.96
N LYS A 199 9.27 -2.50 24.54
CA LYS A 199 9.96 -3.71 24.04
C LYS A 199 9.51 -4.10 22.62
N THR A 200 10.30 -5.00 22.03
CA THR A 200 10.02 -5.66 20.75
C THR A 200 8.56 -6.08 20.64
N CYS A 201 7.98 -5.87 19.46
CA CYS A 201 6.57 -6.07 19.21
C CYS A 201 6.34 -6.74 17.85
N ASP A 202 5.47 -7.75 17.80
CA ASP A 202 5.29 -8.63 16.63
C ASP A 202 4.67 -7.94 15.41
N ASN A 203 4.04 -6.78 15.59
CA ASN A 203 3.35 -6.01 14.53
C ASN A 203 4.10 -4.72 14.22
N PRO A 204 5.10 -4.71 13.31
CA PRO A 204 6.02 -3.59 13.16
C PRO A 204 5.31 -2.23 13.13
N ASN A 205 5.80 -1.28 13.92
CA ASN A 205 5.33 0.10 13.86
C ASN A 205 5.85 0.79 12.59
N PHE A 206 5.26 1.93 12.24
CA PHE A 206 5.73 2.79 11.16
C PHE A 206 5.53 4.27 11.48
N ILE A 207 6.32 5.10 10.80
CA ILE A 207 6.15 6.55 10.73
C ILE A 207 6.42 7.01 9.31
N ILE A 208 5.62 7.95 8.83
CA ILE A 208 5.80 8.63 7.55
C ILE A 208 6.11 10.09 7.83
N LEU A 209 7.25 10.54 7.32
CA LEU A 209 7.81 11.86 7.49
C LEU A 209 7.85 12.63 6.16
N ARG A 210 7.61 13.93 6.23
CA ARG A 210 7.80 14.89 5.14
C ARG A 210 8.82 15.96 5.58
N PRO A 211 9.85 16.26 4.79
CA PRO A 211 10.76 17.35 5.11
C PRO A 211 10.03 18.69 4.92
N ASN A 212 10.31 19.64 5.79
CA ASN A 212 9.70 20.98 5.75
C ASN A 212 10.25 21.87 4.63
N ASP A 213 11.36 21.46 4.02
CA ASP A 213 12.02 22.10 2.90
C ASP A 213 12.52 21.04 1.90
N THR A 214 13.05 21.47 0.76
CA THR A 214 13.68 20.57 -0.20
C THR A 214 14.95 19.93 0.38
N LEU A 215 15.29 18.75 -0.12
CA LEU A 215 16.57 18.10 0.19
C LEU A 215 17.28 17.65 -1.08
N SER A 216 18.61 17.64 -1.03
CA SER A 216 19.47 17.03 -2.05
C SER A 216 20.41 15.96 -1.46
N TYR A 217 20.37 15.78 -0.14
CA TYR A 217 21.15 14.79 0.59
C TYR A 217 20.32 14.25 1.75
N LEU A 218 20.39 12.94 1.96
CA LEU A 218 19.81 12.22 3.07
C LEU A 218 20.81 11.19 3.58
N LYS A 219 21.07 11.19 4.88
CA LYS A 219 21.83 10.17 5.58
C LYS A 219 20.95 9.56 6.67
N ILE A 220 20.83 8.24 6.62
CA ILE A 220 20.10 7.44 7.60
C ILE A 220 21.12 6.61 8.33
N CYS A 221 21.23 6.77 9.64
CA CYS A 221 22.09 5.94 10.48
C CYS A 221 21.26 5.10 11.43
N PHE A 222 21.67 3.85 11.60
CA PHE A 222 20.97 2.87 12.42
C PHE A 222 21.93 2.22 13.40
N ASN A 223 21.52 2.21 14.67
CA ASN A 223 22.19 1.53 15.76
C ASN A 223 21.15 0.73 16.55
N SER A 224 21.35 -0.57 16.70
CA SER A 224 20.49 -1.44 17.50
C SER A 224 21.23 -1.92 18.75
N PHE A 225 20.51 -2.00 19.85
CA PHE A 225 20.97 -2.54 21.13
C PHE A 225 20.44 -3.96 21.40
N SER A 226 19.95 -4.63 20.36
CA SER A 226 19.30 -5.93 20.41
C SER A 226 19.92 -6.92 19.41
N GLU A 227 19.72 -8.21 19.67
CA GLU A 227 20.41 -9.31 18.99
C GLU A 227 19.93 -9.42 17.53
N SER A 228 20.66 -8.76 16.61
CA SER A 228 20.42 -8.72 15.16
C SER A 228 19.03 -8.20 14.77
N GLU A 229 18.94 -6.89 14.58
CA GLU A 229 17.69 -6.19 14.27
C GLU A 229 17.68 -5.60 12.86
N VAL A 230 16.48 -5.26 12.41
CA VAL A 230 16.22 -4.74 11.08
C VAL A 230 15.20 -3.62 11.16
N ILE A 231 15.56 -2.47 10.57
CA ILE A 231 14.60 -1.41 10.27
C ILE A 231 14.26 -1.45 8.79
N PHE A 232 13.06 -1.00 8.46
CA PHE A 232 12.64 -0.80 7.08
C PHE A 232 12.55 0.68 6.77
N TYR A 233 12.99 1.08 5.59
CA TYR A 233 12.64 2.40 5.06
C TYR A 233 12.34 2.38 3.57
N SER A 234 11.51 3.32 3.14
CA SER A 234 11.18 3.53 1.73
C SER A 234 10.87 4.99 1.45
N PHE A 235 10.94 5.38 0.18
CA PHE A 235 10.70 6.74 -0.29
C PHE A 235 9.55 6.75 -1.29
N ALA A 236 8.71 7.78 -1.21
CA ALA A 236 7.64 8.05 -2.15
C ALA A 236 7.50 9.56 -2.36
N ARG A 237 6.73 9.96 -3.36
CA ARG A 237 6.28 11.35 -3.41
C ARG A 237 5.18 11.58 -2.37
N CYS A 238 5.21 12.72 -1.69
CA CYS A 238 4.19 13.08 -0.70
C CYS A 238 2.81 13.36 -1.31
N ASP A 239 2.73 13.71 -2.59
CA ASP A 239 1.46 13.87 -3.31
C ASP A 239 0.62 12.57 -3.35
N LEU A 240 1.24 11.41 -3.09
CA LEU A 240 0.58 10.12 -2.91
C LEU A 240 -0.02 9.92 -1.51
N LEU A 241 0.28 10.82 -0.57
CA LEU A 241 -0.13 10.75 0.84
C LEU A 241 -1.17 11.82 1.18
N GLY A 242 -2.31 11.81 0.46
CA GLY A 242 -3.55 12.40 0.94
C GLY A 242 -3.65 13.94 0.99
N GLY A 243 -2.90 14.71 0.20
CA GLY A 243 -3.01 16.18 0.15
C GLY A 243 -3.17 16.75 -1.27
N ILE A 244 -4.38 17.23 -1.59
CA ILE A 244 -4.84 17.96 -2.80
C ILE A 244 -3.99 17.80 -4.07
N VAL A 245 -4.42 16.83 -4.87
CA VAL A 245 -4.00 16.56 -6.25
C VAL A 245 -4.31 17.77 -7.15
N THR A 246 -3.30 18.54 -7.56
CA THR A 246 -3.44 19.61 -8.58
C THR A 246 -2.97 19.20 -9.98
N ARG A 247 -2.66 17.93 -10.20
CA ARG A 247 -2.52 17.35 -11.54
C ARG A 247 -3.55 16.25 -11.72
N ARG A 248 -4.33 16.30 -12.81
CA ARG A 248 -5.38 15.30 -13.12
C ARG A 248 -4.87 13.89 -12.77
N PRO A 249 -5.48 13.23 -11.77
CA PRO A 249 -5.04 11.92 -11.34
C PRO A 249 -5.30 10.91 -12.47
N LEU A 250 -4.27 10.14 -12.83
CA LEU A 250 -4.49 8.80 -13.37
C LEU A 250 -4.86 7.93 -12.16
N PHE A 251 -6.11 8.07 -11.70
CA PHE A 251 -6.71 7.06 -10.84
C PHE A 251 -6.84 5.80 -11.69
N ALA A 252 -6.37 4.66 -11.20
CA ALA A 252 -7.05 3.41 -11.56
C ALA A 252 -8.43 3.50 -10.90
N ALA A 253 -9.40 4.03 -11.65
CA ALA A 253 -10.80 4.04 -11.28
C ALA A 253 -11.34 2.62 -11.49
N PHE A 254 -12.04 2.10 -10.49
CA PHE A 254 -12.81 0.87 -10.62
C PHE A 254 -14.24 1.24 -10.97
N THR A 255 -14.88 0.42 -11.81
CA THR A 255 -16.33 0.44 -11.96
C THR A 255 -16.92 -0.81 -11.33
N VAL A 256 -17.98 -0.64 -10.54
CA VAL A 256 -18.79 -1.78 -10.08
C VAL A 256 -20.02 -1.90 -10.97
N LEU A 257 -20.22 -3.10 -11.50
CA LEU A 257 -21.34 -3.44 -12.38
C LEU A 257 -22.19 -4.53 -11.72
N GLY A 258 -23.50 -4.45 -11.91
CA GLY A 258 -24.43 -5.47 -11.46
C GLY A 258 -25.86 -5.14 -11.87
N SER A 259 -26.78 -6.01 -11.47
CA SER A 259 -28.19 -5.90 -11.81
C SER A 259 -29.11 -6.12 -10.63
N VAL A 260 -30.33 -5.59 -10.71
CA VAL A 260 -31.42 -5.87 -9.76
C VAL A 260 -32.53 -6.62 -10.49
N PHE A 261 -32.96 -7.74 -9.93
CA PHE A 261 -33.95 -8.61 -10.57
C PHE A 261 -34.93 -9.21 -9.56
N LEU A 262 -36.14 -9.49 -10.05
CA LEU A 262 -37.15 -10.29 -9.38
C LEU A 262 -36.85 -11.77 -9.65
N ASP A 263 -36.40 -12.44 -8.61
CA ASP A 263 -36.14 -13.88 -8.55
C ASP A 263 -37.48 -14.61 -8.32
N ILE A 264 -38.03 -15.21 -9.37
CA ILE A 264 -39.39 -15.78 -9.32
C ILE A 264 -39.43 -17.11 -8.56
N ASP A 265 -38.39 -17.94 -8.69
CA ASP A 265 -38.35 -19.26 -8.05
C ASP A 265 -37.53 -19.29 -6.74
N GLY A 266 -36.88 -18.18 -6.40
CA GLY A 266 -36.25 -17.93 -5.11
C GLY A 266 -34.92 -18.66 -4.91
N ASP A 267 -34.25 -19.04 -6.00
CA ASP A 267 -33.01 -19.83 -5.95
C ASP A 267 -31.74 -18.97 -5.80
N GLY A 268 -31.89 -17.65 -5.97
CA GLY A 268 -30.84 -16.65 -5.83
C GLY A 268 -29.93 -16.49 -7.04
N ILE A 269 -30.29 -17.05 -8.20
CA ILE A 269 -29.55 -17.01 -9.45
C ILE A 269 -30.44 -16.36 -10.52
N PHE A 270 -29.92 -15.33 -11.19
CA PHE A 270 -30.65 -14.74 -12.31
C PHE A 270 -30.76 -15.72 -13.49
N ASP A 271 -31.99 -16.10 -13.83
CA ASP A 271 -32.35 -16.85 -15.03
C ASP A 271 -33.18 -15.97 -15.97
N PRO A 272 -32.66 -15.48 -17.11
CA PRO A 272 -33.38 -14.58 -18.01
C PRO A 272 -34.61 -15.21 -18.66
N SER A 273 -34.81 -16.53 -18.57
CA SER A 273 -36.02 -17.21 -19.04
C SER A 273 -37.18 -17.18 -18.03
N LYS A 274 -36.91 -16.82 -16.78
CA LYS A 274 -37.88 -16.80 -15.68
C LYS A 274 -37.95 -15.46 -14.98
N ASP A 275 -36.80 -14.90 -14.64
CA ASP A 275 -36.68 -13.73 -13.80
C ASP A 275 -36.91 -12.43 -14.57
N VAL A 276 -37.27 -11.38 -13.82
CA VAL A 276 -37.65 -10.10 -14.40
C VAL A 276 -36.72 -9.00 -13.87
N PRO A 277 -36.00 -8.26 -14.72
CA PRO A 277 -35.20 -7.12 -14.26
C PRO A 277 -36.04 -6.01 -13.65
N ILE A 278 -35.46 -5.26 -12.70
CA ILE A 278 -36.16 -4.21 -11.96
C ILE A 278 -35.50 -2.83 -12.22
N PRO A 279 -36.12 -1.96 -13.02
CA PRO A 279 -35.63 -0.59 -13.26
C PRO A 279 -35.95 0.36 -12.10
N GLY A 280 -35.21 1.47 -12.01
CA GLY A 280 -35.49 2.60 -11.14
C GLY A 280 -35.11 2.42 -9.67
N ILE A 281 -34.30 1.42 -9.32
CA ILE A 281 -33.79 1.22 -7.96
C ILE A 281 -32.56 2.11 -7.75
N LEU A 282 -32.59 2.95 -6.71
CA LEU A 282 -31.43 3.75 -6.31
C LEU A 282 -30.36 2.87 -5.66
N VAL A 283 -29.15 2.94 -6.21
CA VAL A 283 -27.98 2.18 -5.78
C VAL A 283 -26.94 3.14 -5.21
N TYR A 284 -26.61 2.94 -3.94
CA TYR A 284 -25.69 3.78 -3.18
C TYR A 284 -24.37 3.07 -2.94
N LEU A 285 -23.26 3.76 -3.20
CA LEU A 285 -21.95 3.35 -2.73
C LEU A 285 -21.65 3.96 -1.36
N THR A 286 -21.24 3.12 -0.40
CA THR A 286 -20.87 3.54 0.96
C THR A 286 -19.51 2.99 1.35
N THR A 287 -18.81 3.68 2.26
CA THR A 287 -17.58 3.15 2.87
C THR A 287 -17.89 1.88 3.68
N SER A 288 -16.88 1.09 4.03
CA SER A 288 -17.05 -0.05 4.93
C SER A 288 -17.71 0.30 6.28
N SER A 289 -17.58 1.56 6.71
CA SER A 289 -18.20 2.16 7.91
C SER A 289 -19.58 2.79 7.67
N GLY A 290 -20.12 2.75 6.45
CA GLY A 290 -21.45 3.26 6.09
C GLY A 290 -21.53 4.75 5.75
N GLY A 291 -20.39 5.44 5.60
CA GLY A 291 -20.33 6.85 5.21
C GLY A 291 -20.38 7.06 3.68
N PRO A 292 -20.59 8.31 3.21
CA PRO A 292 -20.58 8.63 1.79
C PRO A 292 -19.17 8.48 1.19
N VAL A 293 -19.09 7.91 -0.02
CA VAL A 293 -17.83 7.81 -0.76
C VAL A 293 -17.59 9.09 -1.55
N ARG A 294 -16.33 9.51 -1.63
CA ARG A 294 -15.91 10.72 -2.34
C ARG A 294 -14.84 10.40 -3.37
N ASP A 295 -14.96 11.03 -4.54
CA ASP A 295 -13.96 11.04 -5.61
C ASP A 295 -13.32 12.45 -5.74
N SER A 296 -12.61 12.72 -6.83
CA SER A 296 -12.04 14.04 -7.09
C SER A 296 -13.07 15.15 -7.38
N THR A 297 -14.32 14.79 -7.65
CA THR A 297 -15.40 15.72 -8.02
C THR A 297 -16.36 16.00 -6.87
N GLY A 298 -16.41 15.13 -5.86
CA GLY A 298 -17.25 15.32 -4.68
C GLY A 298 -17.72 14.00 -4.09
N VAL A 299 -18.92 13.99 -3.52
CA VAL A 299 -19.59 12.73 -3.13
C VAL A 299 -20.05 12.03 -4.39
N ILE A 300 -19.77 10.74 -4.52
CA ILE A 300 -20.28 9.93 -5.63
C ILE A 300 -21.81 9.82 -5.45
N PRO A 301 -22.62 10.32 -6.40
CA PRO A 301 -24.07 10.25 -6.29
C PRO A 301 -24.55 8.80 -6.47
N PRO A 302 -25.74 8.46 -5.94
CA PRO A 302 -26.38 7.19 -6.29
C PRO A 302 -26.72 7.15 -7.78
N VAL A 303 -26.79 5.94 -8.32
CA VAL A 303 -27.27 5.67 -9.68
C VAL A 303 -28.61 4.94 -9.60
N GLU A 304 -29.43 5.06 -10.64
CA GLU A 304 -30.67 4.29 -10.77
C GLU A 304 -30.44 3.11 -11.71
N THR A 305 -31.03 1.96 -11.40
CA THR A 305 -31.03 0.83 -12.35
C THR A 305 -31.79 1.20 -13.63
N ASP A 306 -31.25 0.80 -14.78
CA ASP A 306 -31.85 1.10 -16.08
C ASP A 306 -33.01 0.13 -16.42
N SER A 307 -33.52 0.22 -17.66
CA SER A 307 -34.64 -0.62 -18.14
C SER A 307 -34.37 -2.12 -18.08
N ASP A 308 -33.10 -2.52 -18.15
CA ASP A 308 -32.66 -3.90 -18.08
C ASP A 308 -32.23 -4.29 -16.66
N GLY A 309 -32.51 -3.42 -15.67
CA GLY A 309 -32.21 -3.63 -14.26
C GLY A 309 -30.74 -3.42 -13.91
N ASP A 310 -29.92 -2.99 -14.86
CA ASP A 310 -28.47 -2.87 -14.71
C ASP A 310 -28.07 -1.53 -14.09
N PHE A 311 -26.93 -1.52 -13.38
CA PHE A 311 -26.32 -0.30 -12.87
C PHE A 311 -24.80 -0.31 -13.03
N ALA A 312 -24.22 0.90 -13.14
CA ALA A 312 -22.78 1.11 -13.15
C ALA A 312 -22.41 2.23 -12.16
N LEU A 313 -21.58 1.89 -11.16
CA LEU A 313 -20.96 2.88 -10.27
C LEU A 313 -19.52 3.09 -10.73
N GLU A 314 -19.26 4.20 -11.40
CA GLU A 314 -17.96 4.52 -12.02
C GLU A 314 -17.06 5.38 -11.13
N ASN A 315 -15.79 5.51 -11.54
CA ASN A 315 -14.82 6.43 -10.95
C ASN A 315 -14.54 6.18 -9.46
N ILE A 316 -14.69 4.92 -9.02
CA ILE A 316 -14.52 4.56 -7.63
C ILE A 316 -13.03 4.41 -7.33
N PRO A 317 -12.49 5.14 -6.33
CA PRO A 317 -11.15 4.89 -5.85
C PRO A 317 -11.02 3.47 -5.30
N ARG A 318 -9.79 2.98 -5.22
CA ARG A 318 -9.52 1.76 -4.48
C ARG A 318 -9.92 1.88 -3.01
N GLY A 319 -10.42 0.80 -2.43
CA GLY A 319 -10.87 0.80 -1.04
C GLY A 319 -11.83 -0.34 -0.69
N ALA A 320 -12.35 -0.27 0.53
CA ALA A 320 -13.34 -1.21 1.06
C ALA A 320 -14.71 -0.54 1.14
N TYR A 321 -15.69 -1.11 0.44
CA TYR A 321 -16.99 -0.48 0.22
C TYR A 321 -18.15 -1.44 0.47
N ARG A 322 -19.35 -0.89 0.56
CA ARG A 322 -20.60 -1.63 0.46
C ARG A 322 -21.49 -0.96 -0.56
N ILE A 323 -22.31 -1.76 -1.22
CA ILE A 323 -23.41 -1.26 -2.03
C ILE A 323 -24.70 -1.44 -1.25
N ARG A 324 -25.54 -0.40 -1.23
CA ARG A 324 -26.88 -0.41 -0.64
C ARG A 324 -27.89 -0.12 -1.73
N PHE A 325 -28.92 -0.95 -1.80
CA PHE A 325 -30.04 -0.81 -2.73
C PHE A 325 -31.24 -0.24 -1.97
N ASP A 326 -31.87 0.79 -2.52
CA ASP A 326 -33.03 1.44 -1.91
C ASP A 326 -34.32 0.74 -2.35
N ILE A 327 -34.63 -0.35 -1.67
CA ILE A 327 -35.73 -1.25 -2.00
C ILE A 327 -36.84 -1.08 -0.97
N ASP A 328 -38.09 -1.09 -1.45
CA ASP A 328 -39.28 -1.12 -0.61
C ASP A 328 -39.41 -2.49 0.08
N ASN A 329 -39.02 -2.52 1.35
CA ASN A 329 -39.04 -3.73 2.18
C ASN A 329 -40.45 -4.18 2.60
N THR A 330 -41.50 -3.45 2.20
CA THR A 330 -42.88 -3.88 2.37
C THR A 330 -43.39 -4.70 1.18
N ALA A 331 -42.77 -4.55 0.01
CA ALA A 331 -43.11 -5.26 -1.21
C ALA A 331 -42.14 -6.40 -1.53
N TYR A 332 -40.87 -6.27 -1.14
CA TYR A 332 -39.81 -7.20 -1.50
C TYR A 332 -38.97 -7.64 -0.31
N SER A 333 -38.43 -8.86 -0.39
CA SER A 333 -37.36 -9.35 0.46
C SER A 333 -36.17 -9.83 -0.39
N ALA A 334 -34.97 -9.85 0.18
CA ALA A 334 -33.78 -10.34 -0.53
C ALA A 334 -33.83 -11.87 -0.66
N THR A 335 -33.50 -12.38 -1.85
CA THR A 335 -33.35 -13.84 -2.09
C THR A 335 -32.10 -14.42 -1.41
N GLY A 336 -31.84 -15.72 -1.63
CA GLY A 336 -30.63 -16.41 -1.18
C GLY A 336 -29.34 -15.73 -1.66
N LYS A 337 -28.46 -15.35 -0.71
CA LYS A 337 -27.17 -14.73 -0.99
C LYS A 337 -26.08 -15.76 -1.28
N SER A 338 -25.30 -15.57 -2.34
CA SER A 338 -24.03 -16.27 -2.52
C SER A 338 -22.93 -15.70 -1.62
N ASN A 339 -22.18 -16.59 -0.96
CA ASN A 339 -20.97 -16.20 -0.21
C ASN A 339 -19.77 -15.99 -1.14
N ASP A 340 -19.88 -16.41 -2.39
CA ASP A 340 -18.84 -16.23 -3.39
C ASP A 340 -19.17 -15.05 -4.30
N ILE A 341 -18.40 -13.96 -4.16
CA ILE A 341 -18.54 -12.76 -4.97
C ILE A 341 -18.30 -12.97 -6.47
N THR A 342 -17.56 -14.02 -6.87
CA THR A 342 -17.20 -14.27 -8.27
C THR A 342 -18.18 -15.14 -9.02
N THR A 343 -19.13 -15.80 -8.34
CA THR A 343 -20.13 -16.64 -9.01
C THR A 343 -21.10 -15.76 -9.78
N GLU A 344 -21.12 -15.85 -11.10
CA GLU A 344 -21.96 -15.06 -11.98
C GLU A 344 -23.45 -15.34 -11.74
N GLY A 345 -24.31 -14.38 -12.08
CA GLY A 345 -25.78 -14.47 -11.94
C GLY A 345 -26.32 -14.48 -10.51
N THR A 346 -25.51 -14.84 -9.50
CA THR A 346 -25.99 -14.99 -8.12
C THR A 346 -26.16 -13.65 -7.38
N SER A 347 -27.16 -13.58 -6.52
CA SER A 347 -27.41 -12.46 -5.61
C SER A 347 -26.28 -12.29 -4.57
N LYS A 348 -25.85 -11.04 -4.34
CA LYS A 348 -24.77 -10.65 -3.41
C LYS A 348 -25.26 -9.88 -2.18
N VAL A 349 -26.57 -9.65 -2.07
CA VAL A 349 -27.16 -8.82 -1.03
C VAL A 349 -27.64 -9.63 0.17
N ASN A 350 -27.48 -9.06 1.36
CA ASN A 350 -28.04 -9.59 2.59
C ASN A 350 -29.51 -9.10 2.78
N PRO A 351 -30.23 -9.58 3.81
CA PRO A 351 -31.62 -9.17 4.07
C PRO A 351 -31.86 -7.68 4.31
N ASN A 352 -30.80 -6.88 4.50
CA ASN A 352 -30.88 -5.42 4.61
C ASN A 352 -30.60 -4.71 3.28
N PHE A 353 -30.68 -5.43 2.15
CA PHE A 353 -30.44 -4.91 0.80
C PHE A 353 -29.06 -4.26 0.64
N SER A 354 -28.06 -4.85 1.27
CA SER A 354 -26.68 -4.40 1.18
C SER A 354 -25.73 -5.56 0.97
N THR A 355 -24.62 -5.30 0.28
CA THR A 355 -23.56 -6.29 0.10
C THR A 355 -22.74 -6.49 1.37
N ASP A 356 -21.99 -7.57 1.43
CA ASP A 356 -20.81 -7.64 2.28
C ASP A 356 -19.75 -6.61 1.83
N ILE A 357 -18.64 -6.53 2.55
CA ILE A 357 -17.55 -5.62 2.18
C ILE A 357 -16.94 -6.06 0.85
N LEU A 358 -16.99 -5.17 -0.14
CA LEU A 358 -16.34 -5.30 -1.44
C LEU A 358 -14.97 -4.63 -1.38
N ILE A 359 -13.94 -5.31 -1.91
CA ILE A 359 -12.58 -4.78 -1.97
C ILE A 359 -12.24 -4.42 -3.41
N LEU A 360 -12.16 -3.12 -3.70
CA LEU A 360 -11.73 -2.60 -5.00
C LEU A 360 -10.22 -2.37 -4.97
N ALA A 361 -9.48 -3.28 -5.61
CA ALA A 361 -8.03 -3.23 -5.78
C ALA A 361 -7.64 -4.04 -7.03
N ASN A 362 -6.47 -3.81 -7.61
CA ASN A 362 -6.04 -4.51 -8.84
C ASN A 362 -6.00 -6.04 -8.71
N SER A 363 -5.78 -6.56 -7.49
CA SER A 363 -5.82 -7.99 -7.16
C SER A 363 -7.05 -8.36 -6.32
N GLY A 364 -8.08 -7.51 -6.30
CA GLY A 364 -9.33 -7.77 -5.59
C GLY A 364 -10.05 -8.97 -6.18
N ARG A 365 -10.70 -9.75 -5.33
CA ARG A 365 -11.43 -10.95 -5.76
C ARG A 365 -12.60 -10.55 -6.65
N GLY A 366 -12.65 -11.09 -7.87
CA GLY A 366 -13.66 -10.74 -8.88
C GLY A 366 -13.32 -9.54 -9.75
N ILE A 367 -12.21 -8.85 -9.47
CA ILE A 367 -11.75 -7.72 -10.30
C ILE A 367 -11.08 -8.24 -11.56
N ARG A 368 -11.47 -7.69 -12.72
CA ARG A 368 -10.83 -7.95 -14.02
C ARG A 368 -10.61 -6.66 -14.82
N ASP A 369 -9.83 -6.76 -15.89
CA ASP A 369 -9.75 -5.70 -16.89
C ASP A 369 -11.12 -5.47 -17.55
N SER A 370 -11.43 -4.21 -17.84
CA SER A 370 -12.62 -3.85 -18.61
C SER A 370 -12.53 -4.38 -20.05
N THR A 371 -13.64 -4.87 -20.57
CA THR A 371 -13.81 -5.24 -21.97
C THR A 371 -14.73 -4.25 -22.69
N GLU A 372 -14.82 -4.34 -24.01
CA GLU A 372 -15.78 -3.52 -24.79
C GLU A 372 -17.24 -3.80 -24.39
N GLU A 373 -17.53 -5.02 -23.92
CA GLU A 373 -18.87 -5.44 -23.48
C GLU A 373 -19.32 -4.73 -22.20
N ASP A 374 -18.38 -4.27 -21.36
CA ASP A 374 -18.71 -3.58 -20.11
C ASP A 374 -19.26 -2.16 -20.35
N ASN A 375 -19.00 -1.57 -21.52
CA ASN A 375 -19.41 -0.21 -21.88
C ASN A 375 -18.99 0.88 -20.87
N VAL A 376 -17.80 0.74 -20.27
CA VAL A 376 -17.25 1.68 -19.28
C VAL A 376 -15.90 2.26 -19.73
N ASN A 377 -15.55 3.43 -19.22
CA ASN A 377 -14.29 4.11 -19.53
C ASN A 377 -13.14 3.79 -18.56
N THR A 378 -13.36 2.91 -17.58
CA THR A 378 -12.40 2.55 -16.53
C THR A 378 -11.62 1.29 -16.86
N GLU A 379 -10.32 1.24 -16.53
CA GLU A 379 -9.46 0.08 -16.84
C GLU A 379 -9.84 -1.22 -16.09
N LYS A 380 -10.50 -1.12 -14.94
CA LYS A 380 -10.82 -2.25 -14.06
C LYS A 380 -12.29 -2.26 -13.66
N VAL A 381 -12.89 -3.45 -13.64
CA VAL A 381 -14.29 -3.65 -13.24
C VAL A 381 -14.44 -4.73 -12.18
N LEU A 382 -15.42 -4.55 -11.29
CA LEU A 382 -16.00 -5.59 -10.45
C LEU A 382 -17.41 -5.90 -10.98
N PRO A 383 -17.59 -6.94 -11.80
CA PRO A 383 -18.88 -7.28 -12.36
C PRO A 383 -19.72 -8.17 -11.42
N ASN A 384 -20.97 -8.40 -11.82
CA ASN A 384 -21.88 -9.38 -11.20
C ASN A 384 -22.24 -9.08 -9.74
N ILE A 385 -22.30 -7.80 -9.36
CA ILE A 385 -22.78 -7.38 -8.04
C ILE A 385 -24.30 -7.24 -8.06
N ASN A 386 -24.98 -8.39 -8.09
CA ASN A 386 -26.41 -8.44 -8.33
C ASN A 386 -27.23 -8.45 -7.03
N ALA A 387 -28.46 -7.95 -7.11
CA ALA A 387 -29.46 -8.03 -6.04
C ALA A 387 -30.71 -8.75 -6.54
N GLY A 388 -30.87 -10.01 -6.13
CA GLY A 388 -32.09 -10.78 -6.38
C GLY A 388 -33.13 -10.54 -5.28
N LEU A 389 -34.38 -10.35 -5.68
CA LEU A 389 -35.50 -10.03 -4.78
C LEU A 389 -36.65 -11.00 -4.98
N VAL A 390 -37.40 -11.29 -3.93
CA VAL A 390 -38.67 -12.06 -3.99
C VAL A 390 -39.81 -11.19 -3.46
N LEU A 391 -41.02 -11.36 -3.98
CA LEU A 391 -42.22 -10.67 -3.47
C LEU A 391 -42.59 -11.18 -2.06
N ILE A 392 -43.06 -10.27 -1.21
CA ILE A 392 -43.57 -10.57 0.14
C ILE A 392 -45.05 -10.98 0.11
#